data_AF-A0A699K8R8-F1
#
_entry.id   AF-A0A699K8R8-F1
#
_cell.length_a   1.000
_cell.length_b   1.000
_cell.length_c   1.000
_cell.angle_alpha   90.00
_cell.angle_beta   90.00
_cell.angle_gamma   90.00
#
_symmetry.space_group_name_H-M   'P 1'
#
loop_
_entity.id
_entity.type
_entity.pdbx_description
1 polymer ?
#
loop_
_entity_poly.entity_id
_entity_poly.type
_entity_poly.pdbx_seq_one_letter_code
_entity_poly.pdbx_strand_id
1 'polypeptide(L)'
;KYKWTNPESTQARRTRGLVTSEDEPKMFGEDAIPRPSGAPQKTKSQRSSASSSATSGSSKNRLTEFFQEQIQLDREAKKESLDRELAARLAVVELQKRNEDLKILTFDTTGMNPDDAAKIEALKAKTRATYFNF
;
A
#
# COMPACT_ATOMS: atom_id res chain seq x y z
N LYS A 1 15.97 -47.58 -25.07
CA LYS A 1 15.55 -48.35 -23.87
C LYS A 1 15.81 -47.48 -22.65
N TYR A 2 14.78 -47.08 -21.91
CA TYR A 2 14.70 -47.04 -20.43
C TYR A 2 13.27 -46.60 -20.11
N LYS A 3 12.54 -47.46 -19.39
CA LYS A 3 11.16 -47.27 -18.98
C LYS A 3 11.16 -46.52 -17.66
N TRP A 4 10.35 -45.47 -17.55
CA TRP A 4 10.01 -44.89 -16.25
C TRP A 4 8.66 -45.46 -15.82
N THR A 5 8.75 -46.52 -15.03
CA THR A 5 7.65 -47.11 -14.26
C THR A 5 7.35 -46.21 -13.07
N ASN A 6 6.08 -45.87 -12.90
CA ASN A 6 5.56 -45.14 -11.75
C ASN A 6 5.70 -46.00 -10.48
N PRO A 7 6.23 -45.51 -9.35
CA PRO A 7 6.07 -46.17 -8.08
C PRO A 7 4.74 -45.73 -7.44
N GLU A 8 3.77 -46.64 -7.38
CA GLU A 8 2.76 -46.57 -6.32
C GLU A 8 3.47 -46.67 -4.96
N SER A 9 3.23 -45.72 -4.07
CA SER A 9 3.39 -45.97 -2.63
C SER A 9 2.43 -45.10 -1.81
N THR A 10 1.29 -45.72 -1.51
CA THR A 10 0.76 -45.93 -0.17
C THR A 10 0.64 -44.75 0.79
N GLN A 11 -0.61 -44.46 1.12
CA GLN A 11 -1.11 -43.70 2.27
C GLN A 11 -0.19 -43.74 3.51
N ALA A 12 0.16 -42.56 4.01
CA ALA A 12 0.47 -42.35 5.42
C ALA A 12 -0.39 -41.20 5.98
N ARG A 13 -0.97 -41.45 7.14
CA ARG A 13 -2.09 -40.75 7.78
C ARG A 13 -1.67 -39.43 8.43
N ARG A 14 -2.62 -38.47 8.41
CA ARG A 14 -3.00 -37.52 9.48
C ARG A 14 -1.88 -36.77 10.23
N THR A 15 -1.87 -35.44 10.07
CA THR A 15 -1.82 -34.53 11.22
C THR A 15 -2.86 -33.43 11.08
N ARG A 16 -3.55 -33.18 12.19
CA ARG A 16 -4.58 -32.16 12.39
C ARG A 16 -3.93 -30.78 12.32
N GLY A 17 -4.53 -29.88 11.56
CA GLY A 17 -4.33 -28.44 11.67
C GLY A 17 -5.69 -27.78 11.83
N LEU A 18 -6.27 -27.93 13.02
CA LEU A 18 -7.34 -27.05 13.50
C LEU A 18 -6.72 -25.66 13.60
N VAL A 19 -6.92 -24.80 12.60
CA VAL A 19 -6.60 -23.38 12.75
C VAL A 19 -7.73 -22.81 13.59
N THR A 20 -7.45 -22.71 14.88
CA THR A 20 -8.22 -21.97 15.87
C THR A 20 -8.40 -20.54 15.38
N SER A 21 -9.65 -20.09 15.38
CA SER A 21 -10.11 -18.75 15.02
C SER A 21 -9.75 -17.69 16.07
N GLU A 22 -8.55 -17.75 16.64
CA GLU A 22 -8.15 -16.99 17.82
C GLU A 22 -6.64 -16.68 17.76
N ASP A 23 -6.16 -16.00 16.71
CA ASP A 23 -4.90 -15.22 16.73
C ASP A 23 -4.65 -14.49 15.39
N GLU A 24 -5.53 -13.54 15.05
CA GLU A 24 -5.16 -12.46 14.14
C GLU A 24 -5.49 -11.12 14.81
N PRO A 25 -4.59 -10.13 14.78
CA PRO A 25 -4.87 -8.83 15.34
C PRO A 25 -6.06 -8.24 14.58
N LYS A 26 -7.08 -7.90 15.36
CA LYS A 26 -8.33 -7.23 15.01
C LYS A 26 -8.03 -5.84 14.41
N MET A 27 -7.45 -5.80 13.22
CA MET A 27 -6.93 -4.60 12.54
C MET A 27 -7.67 -4.28 11.25
N PHE A 28 -8.58 -5.17 10.81
CA PHE A 28 -9.53 -4.87 9.74
C PHE A 28 -10.89 -4.51 10.37
N GLY A 29 -10.87 -3.45 11.18
CA GLY A 29 -12.04 -2.85 11.80
C GLY A 29 -12.89 -2.11 10.76
N GLU A 30 -14.18 -2.43 10.77
CA GLU A 30 -15.33 -1.70 10.22
C GLU A 30 -15.42 -1.36 8.71
N ASP A 31 -14.34 -1.04 7.98
CA ASP A 31 -14.41 -0.53 6.58
C ASP A 31 -14.06 -1.56 5.49
N ALA A 32 -13.73 -2.79 5.87
CA ALA A 32 -13.42 -3.83 4.90
C ALA A 32 -14.71 -4.29 4.20
N ILE A 33 -14.83 -4.02 2.90
CA ILE A 33 -15.87 -4.61 2.05
C ILE A 33 -15.85 -6.13 2.30
N PRO A 34 -16.98 -6.74 2.69
CA PRO A 34 -17.01 -8.17 2.95
C PRO A 34 -16.55 -8.92 1.70
N ARG A 35 -15.73 -9.95 1.89
CA ARG A 35 -15.28 -10.79 0.77
C ARG A 35 -16.50 -11.24 -0.03
N PRO A 36 -16.51 -11.09 -1.37
CA PRO A 36 -17.64 -11.52 -2.17
C PRO A 36 -17.89 -13.01 -1.95
N SER A 37 -19.18 -13.38 -1.86
CA SER A 37 -19.58 -14.78 -1.66
C SER A 37 -19.01 -15.66 -2.78
N GLY A 38 -18.20 -16.66 -2.43
CA GLY A 38 -17.72 -17.64 -3.38
C GLY A 38 -18.88 -18.44 -3.95
N ALA A 39 -18.93 -18.58 -5.28
CA ALA A 39 -20.01 -19.31 -5.94
C ALA A 39 -20.14 -20.74 -5.39
N PRO A 40 -21.37 -21.27 -5.17
CA PRO A 40 -21.57 -22.62 -4.67
C PRO A 40 -20.86 -23.64 -5.57
N GLN A 41 -20.05 -24.50 -4.97
CA GLN A 41 -19.37 -25.57 -5.67
C GLN A 41 -20.44 -26.52 -6.26
N LYS A 42 -20.55 -26.56 -7.59
CA LYS A 42 -21.55 -27.42 -8.25
C LYS A 42 -21.29 -28.87 -7.88
N THR A 43 -22.29 -29.53 -7.27
CA THR A 43 -22.26 -30.98 -7.04
C THR A 43 -22.33 -31.71 -8.39
N LYS A 44 -21.64 -32.85 -8.48
CA LYS A 44 -21.30 -33.60 -9.71
C LYS A 44 -22.46 -33.98 -10.66
N SER A 45 -23.73 -33.71 -10.33
CA SER A 45 -24.88 -34.19 -11.10
C SER A 45 -25.55 -33.14 -12.00
N GLN A 46 -25.25 -31.85 -11.88
CA GLN A 46 -25.80 -30.82 -12.78
C GLN A 46 -24.74 -30.29 -13.74
N ARG A 47 -24.29 -31.16 -14.65
CA ARG A 47 -23.69 -30.73 -15.92
C ARG A 47 -24.81 -30.43 -16.91
N SER A 48 -25.66 -29.46 -16.59
CA SER A 48 -26.57 -28.86 -17.57
C SER A 48 -25.70 -28.17 -18.62
N SER A 49 -25.91 -28.55 -19.88
CA SER A 49 -25.31 -27.93 -21.07
C SER A 49 -25.66 -26.45 -21.12
N ALA A 50 -24.86 -25.63 -20.44
CA ALA A 50 -24.94 -24.18 -20.54
C ALA A 50 -24.31 -23.76 -21.87
N SER A 51 -25.19 -23.56 -22.85
CA SER A 51 -25.10 -22.62 -23.96
C SER A 51 -23.69 -22.37 -24.50
N SER A 52 -23.32 -23.12 -25.52
CA SER A 52 -22.37 -22.66 -26.54
C SER A 52 -22.88 -21.33 -27.10
N SER A 53 -22.43 -20.21 -26.52
CA SER A 53 -22.68 -18.89 -27.10
C SER A 53 -21.73 -18.71 -28.28
N ALA A 54 -22.06 -19.39 -29.39
CA ALA A 54 -21.54 -19.07 -30.70
C ALA A 54 -22.22 -17.77 -31.16
N THR A 55 -21.66 -16.62 -30.78
CA THR A 55 -22.11 -15.31 -31.27
C THR A 55 -20.90 -14.41 -31.50
N SER A 56 -20.63 -14.15 -32.79
CA SER A 56 -19.76 -13.13 -33.40
C SER A 56 -18.63 -12.58 -32.51
N GLY A 57 -17.43 -13.15 -32.65
CA GLY A 57 -16.21 -12.81 -31.87
C GLY A 57 -15.60 -11.42 -32.14
N SER A 58 -16.36 -10.42 -32.56
CA SER A 58 -15.85 -9.07 -32.82
C SER A 58 -16.33 -8.04 -31.76
N SER A 59 -17.61 -8.04 -31.39
CA SER A 59 -18.17 -7.05 -30.46
C SER A 59 -17.87 -7.35 -28.99
N LYS A 60 -17.82 -8.63 -28.60
CA LYS A 60 -17.51 -9.07 -27.22
C LYS A 60 -16.07 -8.73 -26.83
N ASN A 61 -15.12 -8.90 -27.75
CA ASN A 61 -13.71 -8.58 -27.51
C ASN A 61 -13.50 -7.08 -27.30
N ARG A 62 -14.18 -6.25 -28.09
CA ARG A 62 -14.14 -4.78 -27.96
C ARG A 62 -14.69 -4.29 -26.61
N LEU A 63 -15.75 -4.91 -26.09
CA LEU A 63 -16.29 -4.57 -24.77
C LEU A 63 -15.32 -4.96 -23.65
N THR A 64 -14.67 -6.12 -23.75
CA THR A 64 -13.67 -6.55 -22.76
C THR A 64 -12.43 -5.65 -22.76
N GLU A 65 -11.98 -5.21 -23.93
CA GLU A 65 -10.86 -4.26 -24.07
C GLU A 65 -11.19 -2.93 -23.41
N PHE A 66 -12.40 -2.39 -23.65
CA PHE A 66 -12.86 -1.14 -23.02
C PHE A 66 -12.83 -1.21 -21.49
N PHE A 67 -13.34 -2.30 -20.89
CA PHE A 67 -13.29 -2.46 -19.44
C PHE A 67 -11.86 -2.61 -18.91
N GLN A 68 -10.97 -3.26 -19.64
CA GLN A 68 -9.55 -3.36 -19.24
C GLN A 68 -8.86 -2.00 -19.26
N GLU A 69 -9.10 -1.20 -20.30
CA GLU A 69 -8.58 0.16 -20.42
C GLU A 69 -9.07 1.04 -19.25
N GLN A 70 -10.35 0.96 -18.91
CA GLN A 70 -10.91 1.68 -17.76
C GLN A 70 -10.25 1.28 -16.44
N ILE A 71 -9.98 -0.03 -16.24
CA ILE A 71 -9.26 -0.53 -15.05
C ILE A 71 -7.83 0.01 -15.01
N GLN A 72 -7.17 0.10 -16.17
CA GLN A 72 -5.80 0.60 -16.25
C GLN A 72 -5.73 2.09 -15.91
N LEU A 73 -6.67 2.88 -16.43
CA LEU A 73 -6.81 4.30 -16.11
C LEU A 73 -7.10 4.52 -14.61
N ASP A 74 -8.00 3.73 -14.02
CA ASP A 74 -8.29 3.81 -12.58
C ASP A 74 -7.06 3.50 -11.72
N ARG A 75 -6.27 2.48 -12.11
CA ARG A 75 -5.01 2.15 -11.42
C ARG A 75 -3.99 3.27 -11.51
N GLU A 76 -3.86 3.88 -12.69
CA GLU A 76 -2.93 4.99 -12.91
C GLU A 76 -3.34 6.23 -12.12
N ALA A 77 -4.63 6.61 -12.17
CA ALA A 77 -5.16 7.74 -11.41
C ALA A 77 -4.98 7.54 -9.89
N LYS A 78 -5.21 6.33 -9.39
CA LYS A 78 -4.98 6.00 -7.96
C LYS A 78 -3.51 6.11 -7.59
N LYS A 79 -2.61 5.61 -8.43
CA LYS A 79 -1.17 5.74 -8.21
C LYS A 79 -0.75 7.21 -8.16
N GLU A 80 -1.17 8.00 -9.14
CA GLU A 80 -0.85 9.43 -9.21
C GLU A 80 -1.41 10.19 -8.00
N SER A 81 -2.62 9.85 -7.55
CA SER A 81 -3.21 10.43 -6.35
C SER A 81 -2.38 10.16 -5.10
N LEU A 82 -1.93 8.91 -4.92
CA LEU A 82 -1.08 8.53 -3.79
C LEU A 82 0.29 9.21 -3.84
N ASP A 83 0.91 9.27 -5.03
CA ASP A 83 2.20 9.94 -5.23
C ASP A 83 2.10 11.44 -4.90
N ARG A 84 1.01 12.10 -5.34
CA ARG A 84 0.74 13.51 -5.03
C ARG A 84 0.52 13.74 -3.54
N GLU A 85 -0.25 12.86 -2.89
CA GLU A 85 -0.50 12.96 -1.45
C GLU A 85 0.79 12.76 -0.64
N LEU A 86 1.61 11.78 -1.02
CA LEU A 86 2.90 11.53 -0.39
C LEU A 86 3.84 12.72 -0.55
N ALA A 87 3.92 13.29 -1.75
CA ALA A 87 4.72 14.49 -1.99
C ALA A 87 4.26 15.69 -1.14
N ALA A 88 2.94 15.90 -1.02
CA ALA A 88 2.38 16.94 -0.18
C ALA A 88 2.70 16.73 1.32
N ARG A 89 2.57 15.49 1.81
CA ARG A 89 2.93 15.14 3.20
C ARG A 89 4.40 15.36 3.49
N LEU A 90 5.29 14.97 2.58
CA LEU A 90 6.73 15.21 2.72
C LEU A 90 7.06 16.71 2.74
N ALA A 91 6.43 17.51 1.88
CA ALA A 91 6.61 18.96 1.88
C ALA A 91 6.19 19.60 3.21
N VAL A 92 5.08 19.15 3.80
CA VAL A 92 4.62 19.62 5.12
C VAL A 92 5.65 19.28 6.20
N VAL A 93 6.17 18.05 6.23
CA VAL A 93 7.20 17.64 7.20
C VAL A 93 8.46 18.49 7.05
N GLU A 94 8.88 18.75 5.82
CA GLU A 94 10.06 19.60 5.57
C GLU A 94 9.83 21.04 6.04
N LEU A 95 8.65 21.61 5.78
CA LEU A 95 8.28 22.95 6.27
C LEU A 95 8.23 23.00 7.81
N GLN A 96 7.70 21.97 8.46
CA GLN A 96 7.70 21.88 9.91
C GLN A 96 9.11 21.86 10.48
N LYS A 97 10.01 21.05 9.91
CA LYS A 97 11.42 21.01 10.31
C LYS A 97 12.09 22.37 10.14
N ARG A 98 11.89 23.04 9.00
CA ARG A 98 12.42 24.39 8.78
C ARG A 98 11.89 25.39 9.80
N ASN A 99 10.60 25.33 10.12
CA ASN A 99 10.00 26.21 11.12
C ASN A 99 10.56 25.97 12.53
N GLU A 100 10.78 24.70 12.91
CA GLU A 100 11.45 24.34 14.17
C GLU A 100 12.85 24.96 14.24
N ASP A 101 13.65 24.80 13.18
CA ASP A 101 15.00 25.35 13.11
C ASP A 101 15.01 26.89 13.22
N LEU A 102 14.02 27.57 12.63
CA LEU A 102 13.91 29.03 12.65
C LEU A 102 13.51 29.58 14.03
N LYS A 103 12.91 28.79 14.93
CA LYS A 103 12.57 29.23 16.30
C LYS A 103 13.79 29.74 17.08
N ILE A 104 15.00 29.26 16.77
CA ILE A 104 16.22 29.73 17.44
C ILE A 104 16.46 31.22 17.21
N LEU A 105 16.03 31.77 16.07
CA LEU A 105 16.24 33.17 15.72
C LEU A 105 15.47 34.11 16.63
N THR A 106 14.34 33.66 17.19
CA THR A 106 13.50 34.44 18.11
C THR A 106 13.93 34.33 19.57
N PHE A 107 14.92 33.49 19.89
CA PHE A 107 15.32 33.27 21.27
C PHE A 107 16.03 34.50 21.84
N ASP A 108 15.54 35.05 22.95
CA ASP A 108 16.21 36.15 23.65
C ASP A 108 17.31 35.60 24.56
N THR A 109 18.52 36.16 24.43
CA THR A 109 19.70 35.78 25.22
C THR A 109 19.96 36.77 26.37
N THR A 110 19.09 37.77 26.54
CA THR A 110 19.21 38.77 27.60
C THR A 110 19.13 38.11 28.98
N GLY A 111 20.18 38.31 29.79
CA GLY A 111 20.26 37.74 31.14
C GLY A 111 20.72 36.27 31.21
N MET A 112 21.08 35.64 30.08
CA MET A 112 21.74 34.33 30.08
C MET A 112 23.23 34.43 30.43
N ASN A 113 23.81 33.29 30.82
CA ASN A 113 25.26 33.13 30.93
C ASN A 113 25.92 33.49 29.58
N PRO A 114 26.99 34.33 29.55
CA PRO A 114 27.68 34.69 28.32
C PRO A 114 28.11 33.51 27.45
N ASP A 115 28.51 32.39 28.05
CA ASP A 115 28.93 31.19 27.30
C ASP A 115 27.77 30.55 26.54
N ASP A 116 26.58 30.52 27.14
CA ASP A 116 25.40 29.93 26.53
C ASP A 116 24.75 30.90 25.52
N ALA A 117 24.77 32.20 25.83
CA ALA A 117 24.40 33.25 24.88
C ALA A 117 25.25 33.19 23.61
N ALA A 118 26.57 33.00 23.75
CA ALA A 118 27.49 32.85 22.62
C ALA A 118 27.16 31.62 21.76
N LYS A 119 26.84 30.48 22.38
CA LYS A 119 26.42 29.26 21.65
C LYS A 119 25.12 29.49 20.87
N ILE A 120 24.14 30.16 21.48
CA ILE A 120 22.86 30.47 20.84
C ILE A 120 23.06 31.43 19.67
N GLU A 121 23.86 32.49 19.82
CA GLU A 121 24.17 33.41 18.72
C GLU A 121 24.92 32.73 17.58
N ALA A 122 25.86 31.82 17.87
CA ALA A 122 26.52 31.01 16.85
C ALA A 122 25.50 30.12 16.10
N LEU A 123 24.54 29.53 16.82
CA LEU A 123 23.48 28.73 16.21
C LEU A 123 22.55 29.59 15.34
N LYS A 124 22.17 30.80 15.80
CA LYS A 124 21.41 31.76 15.00
C LYS A 124 22.15 32.16 13.73
N ALA A 125 23.46 32.42 13.81
CA ALA A 125 24.29 32.75 12.65
C ALA A 125 24.31 31.59 11.63
N LYS A 126 24.47 30.35 12.10
CA LYS A 126 24.40 29.15 11.25
C LYS A 126 23.02 29.00 10.58
N THR A 127 21.94 29.21 11.32
CA THR A 127 20.57 29.17 10.78
C THR A 127 20.36 30.27 9.74
N ARG A 128 20.88 31.49 9.98
CA ARG A 128 20.83 32.59 8.98
C ARG A 128 21.57 32.23 7.69
N ALA A 129 22.78 31.68 7.79
CA ALA A 129 23.54 31.24 6.63
C ALA A 129 22.82 30.14 5.84
N THR A 130 22.21 29.18 6.56
CA THR A 130 21.52 28.02 5.94
C THR A 130 20.27 28.43 5.15
N TYR A 131 19.49 29.39 5.66
CA TYR A 131 18.17 29.69 5.10
C TYR A 131 18.07 31.03 4.37
N PHE A 132 18.99 31.96 4.60
CA PHE A 132 18.89 33.33 4.08
C PHE A 132 20.09 33.77 3.21
N ASN A 133 21.11 32.93 3.00
CA ASN A 133 22.28 33.20 2.15
C ASN A 133 22.94 34.58 2.41
N PHE A 134 23.17 34.91 3.69
CA PHE A 134 23.98 36.07 4.10
C PHE A 134 25.47 35.76 4.13
#